data_AF-A0AAD1LS53-F1
#
_entry.id   AF-A0AAD1LS53-F1
#
_cell.length_a   1.000
_cell.length_b   1.000
_cell.length_c   1.000
_cell.angle_alpha   90.00
_cell.angle_beta   90.00
_cell.angle_gamma   90.00
#
_symmetry.space_group_name_H-M   'P 1'
#
loop_
_entity.id
_entity.type
_entity.pdbx_description
1 polymer ?
#
loop_
_entity_poly.entity_id
_entity_poly.type
_entity_poly.pdbx_seq_one_letter_code
_entity_poly.pdbx_strand_id
1 'polypeptide(L)' 'MLGKNGIKNAHKKLNVAKDFQNFNDEHCNIVKVAFKDLTEEQKQEYQNRDGKNWYNVMPEWERKLVDQYTDTI' A
#
# COMPACT_ATOMS: atom_id res chain seq x y z
N MET A 1 32.86 -2.49 -4.79
CA MET A 1 32.38 -1.12 -4.51
C MET A 1 31.54 -0.65 -5.69
N LEU A 2 30.25 -0.34 -5.47
CA LEU A 2 29.26 0.02 -6.50
C LEU A 2 29.63 1.27 -7.33
N GLY A 3 30.59 2.08 -6.86
CA GLY A 3 31.15 3.21 -7.62
C GLY A 3 31.87 2.83 -8.91
N LYS A 4 32.37 1.58 -9.04
CA LYS A 4 32.98 1.09 -10.28
C LYS A 4 31.97 0.90 -11.43
N ASN A 5 30.67 0.83 -11.12
CA ASN A 5 29.59 0.68 -12.10
C ASN A 5 28.90 2.03 -12.41
N GLY A 6 29.56 3.16 -12.14
CA GLY A 6 29.02 4.51 -12.43
C GLY A 6 27.96 5.01 -11.44
N ILE A 7 27.62 4.24 -10.41
CA ILE A 7 26.61 4.62 -9.41
C ILE A 7 27.27 5.52 -8.35
N LYS A 8 27.28 6.83 -8.62
CA LYS A 8 27.67 7.86 -7.66
C LYS A 8 26.63 7.95 -6.53
N ASN A 9 27.07 8.26 -5.30
CA ASN A 9 26.23 8.38 -4.10
C ASN A 9 25.39 7.13 -3.76
N ALA A 10 25.91 5.94 -4.02
CA ALA A 10 25.23 4.67 -3.77
C ALA A 10 24.64 4.57 -2.34
N HIS A 11 25.33 5.05 -1.31
CA HIS A 11 24.83 5.06 0.07
C HIS A 11 23.56 5.91 0.27
N LYS A 12 23.49 7.11 -0.33
CA LYS A 12 22.28 7.96 -0.24
C LYS A 12 21.10 7.32 -0.98
N LYS A 13 21.35 6.75 -2.16
CA LYS A 13 20.32 6.06 -2.95
C LYS A 13 19.80 4.81 -2.23
N LEU A 14 20.67 4.07 -1.54
CA LEU A 14 20.28 2.90 -0.75
C LEU A 14 19.40 3.30 0.45
N ASN A 15 19.73 4.41 1.12
CA ASN A 15 18.95 4.90 2.25
C ASN A 15 17.56 5.35 1.80
N VAL A 16 17.46 6.09 0.69
CA VAL A 16 16.15 6.47 0.12
C VAL A 16 15.33 5.23 -0.23
N ALA A 17 15.93 4.21 -0.86
CA ALA A 17 15.22 2.96 -1.16
C ALA A 17 14.74 2.23 0.10
N LYS A 18 15.55 2.20 1.17
CA LYS A 18 15.16 1.67 2.48
C LYS A 18 14.05 2.48 3.13
N ASP A 19 14.10 3.81 3.06
CA ASP A 19 13.07 4.67 3.63
C ASP A 19 11.74 4.50 2.90
N PHE A 20 11.76 4.35 1.57
CA PHE A 20 10.57 3.99 0.79
C PHE A 20 10.04 2.59 1.14
N GLN A 21 10.93 1.63 1.37
CA GLN A 21 10.53 0.27 1.73
C GLN A 21 9.94 0.22 3.15
N ASN A 22 10.55 0.94 4.10
CA ASN A 22 10.03 1.10 5.46
C ASN A 22 8.69 1.84 5.48
N PHE A 23 8.55 2.90 4.68
CA PHE A 23 7.28 3.61 4.50
C PHE A 23 6.21 2.66 3.94
N ASN A 24 6.54 1.87 2.92
CA ASN A 24 5.61 0.87 2.39
C ASN A 24 5.26 -0.21 3.41
N ASP A 25 6.21 -0.70 4.20
CA ASP A 25 5.95 -1.73 5.20
C ASP A 25 5.07 -1.21 6.35
N GLU A 26 5.28 0.04 6.80
CA GLU A 26 4.41 0.69 7.78
C GLU A 26 3.01 0.97 7.22
N HIS A 27 2.91 1.49 6.00
CA HIS A 27 1.61 1.82 5.38
C HIS A 27 0.82 0.58 4.91
N CYS A 28 1.46 -0.48 4.42
CA CYS A 28 0.80 -1.76 4.13
C CYS A 28 0.24 -2.40 5.42
N ASN A 29 0.93 -2.23 6.55
CA ASN A 29 0.45 -2.71 7.84
C ASN A 29 -0.76 -1.90 8.34
N ILE A 30 -0.83 -0.59 8.08
CA ILE A 30 -2.01 0.23 8.42
C ILE A 30 -3.26 -0.30 7.72
N VAL A 31 -3.15 -0.66 6.43
CA VAL A 31 -4.29 -1.20 5.68
C VAL A 31 -4.73 -2.56 6.26
N LYS A 32 -3.79 -3.49 6.51
CA LYS A 32 -4.10 -4.77 7.17
C LYS A 32 -4.78 -4.60 8.53
N VAL A 33 -4.32 -3.65 9.34
CA VAL A 33 -4.90 -3.37 10.66
C VAL A 33 -6.29 -2.74 10.52
N ALA A 34 -6.48 -1.80 9.59
CA ALA A 34 -7.77 -1.17 9.32
C ALA A 34 -8.85 -2.17 8.88
N PHE A 35 -8.45 -3.23 8.17
CA PHE A 35 -9.36 -4.29 7.73
C PHE A 35 -9.67 -5.35 8.80
N LYS A 36 -8.89 -5.41 9.90
CA LYS A 36 -9.00 -6.46 10.92
C LYS A 36 -10.21 -6.30 11.85
N ASP A 37 -10.64 -5.06 12.09
CA ASP A 37 -11.72 -4.72 13.03
C ASP A 37 -12.93 -4.09 12.33
N LEU A 38 -13.13 -4.37 11.04
CA LEU A 38 -14.32 -3.90 10.33
C LEU A 38 -15.59 -4.58 10.83
N THR A 39 -16.66 -3.79 10.97
CA THR A 39 -18.01 -4.32 11.16
C THR A 39 -18.49 -5.04 9.90
N GLU A 40 -19.47 -5.94 10.03
CA GLU A 40 -20.04 -6.65 8.87
C GLU A 40 -20.61 -5.71 7.80
N GLU A 41 -21.18 -4.58 8.21
CA GLU A 41 -21.65 -3.53 7.28
C GLU A 41 -20.50 -2.90 6.50
N GLN A 42 -19.37 -2.64 7.16
CA GLN A 42 -18.19 -2.10 6.50
C GLN A 42 -17.59 -3.14 5.55
N LYS A 43 -17.51 -4.41 5.94
CA LYS A 43 -17.07 -5.50 5.06
C LYS A 43 -17.91 -5.56 3.79
N GLN A 44 -19.24 -5.50 3.93
CA GLN A 44 -20.14 -5.46 2.77
C GLN A 44 -19.96 -4.22 1.90
N GLU A 45 -19.68 -3.05 2.48
CA GLU A 45 -19.38 -1.84 1.72
C GLU A 45 -18.11 -1.99 0.86
N TYR A 46 -17.06 -2.63 1.40
CA TYR A 46 -15.83 -2.93 0.68
C TYR A 46 -16.00 -4.07 -0.35
N GLN A 47 -16.75 -5.12 -0.01
CA GLN A 47 -17.05 -6.21 -0.96
C GLN A 47 -17.90 -5.71 -2.14
N ASN A 48 -18.81 -4.76 -1.91
CA ASN A 48 -19.64 -4.12 -2.94
C ASN A 48 -19.07 -2.75 -3.40
N ARG A 49 -17.74 -2.61 -3.41
CA ARG A 49 -17.04 -1.37 -3.78
C ARG A 49 -17.21 -0.96 -5.24
N ASP A 50 -17.56 -1.89 -6.12
CA ASP A 50 -17.75 -1.63 -7.55
C ASP A 50 -18.80 -0.53 -7.78
N GLY A 51 -18.41 0.52 -8.49
CA GLY A 51 -19.28 1.67 -8.77
C GLY A 51 -19.41 2.66 -7.61
N LYS A 52 -18.80 2.42 -6.44
CA LYS A 52 -18.79 3.39 -5.34
C LYS A 52 -17.90 4.58 -5.67
N ASN A 53 -18.41 5.77 -5.38
CA ASN A 53 -17.69 7.01 -5.68
C ASN A 53 -16.32 7.07 -4.97
N TRP A 54 -16.25 6.68 -3.69
CA TRP A 54 -15.01 6.67 -2.92
C TRP A 54 -13.94 5.76 -3.54
N TYR A 55 -14.34 4.61 -4.10
CA TYR A 55 -13.43 3.67 -4.76
C TYR A 55 -12.96 4.21 -6.12
N ASN A 56 -13.85 4.81 -6.89
CA ASN A 56 -13.54 5.35 -8.22
C ASN A 56 -12.59 6.56 -8.17
N VAL A 57 -12.71 7.43 -7.16
CA VAL A 57 -11.84 8.62 -7.00
C VAL A 57 -10.51 8.31 -6.31
N MET A 58 -10.38 7.12 -5.74
CA MET A 58 -9.17 6.66 -5.04
C MET A 58 -8.00 6.49 -6.04
N PRO A 59 -6.75 6.88 -5.69
CA PRO A 59 -5.58 6.59 -6.51
C PRO A 59 -5.43 5.10 -6.83
N GLU A 60 -4.85 4.77 -7.99
CA GLU A 60 -4.72 3.37 -8.43
C GLU A 60 -3.96 2.48 -7.43
N TRP A 61 -2.93 3.02 -6.77
CA TRP A 61 -2.16 2.27 -5.79
C TRP A 61 -2.97 1.96 -4.52
N GLU A 62 -3.88 2.84 -4.10
CA GLU A 62 -4.79 2.61 -2.97
C GLU A 62 -5.88 1.60 -3.35
N ARG A 63 -6.43 1.68 -4.57
CA ARG A 63 -7.37 0.66 -5.08
C ARG A 63 -6.76 -0.73 -5.06
N LYS A 64 -5.50 -0.88 -5.50
CA LYS A 64 -4.78 -2.16 -5.45
C LYS A 64 -4.65 -2.72 -4.04
N LEU A 65 -4.44 -1.86 -3.04
CA LEU A 65 -4.40 -2.29 -1.64
C LEU A 65 -5.79 -2.73 -1.17
N VAL A 66 -6.83 -1.96 -1.47
CA VAL A 66 -8.22 -2.33 -1.16
C VAL A 66 -8.58 -3.67 -1.81
N ASP A 67 -8.25 -3.87 -3.09
CA ASP A 67 -8.52 -5.13 -3.78
C ASP A 67 -7.77 -6.30 -3.13
N GLN A 68 -6.47 -6.13 -2.86
CA GLN A 68 -5.63 -7.16 -2.24
C GLN A 68 -6.14 -7.61 -0.87
N TYR A 69 -6.66 -6.68 -0.06
CA TYR A 69 -7.09 -6.98 1.30
C TYR A 69 -8.58 -7.30 1.41
N THR A 70 -9.45 -6.75 0.55
CA THR A 70 -10.88 -7.08 0.57
C THR A 70 -11.14 -8.56 0.32
N ASP A 71 -10.33 -9.20 -0.52
CA ASP A 71 -10.42 -10.64 -0.81
C ASP A 71 -10.02 -11.53 0.38
N THR A 72 -9.45 -10.94 1.45
CA THR A 72 -8.99 -11.66 2.65
C THR A 72 -9.93 -11.54 3.85
N ILE A 73 -11.10 -10.91 3.67
CA ILE A 73 -12.06 -10.55 4.73
C ILE A 73 -13.41 -11.21 4.47
#